data_AF-A0A7C8YZ74-F1
#
_entry.id   AF-A0A7C8YZ74-F1
#
_cell.length_a   1.000
_cell.length_b   1.000
_cell.length_c   1.000
_cell.angle_alpha   90.00
_cell.angle_beta   90.00
_cell.angle_gamma   90.00
#
_symmetry.space_group_name_H-M   'P 1'
#
loop_
_entity.id
_entity.type
_entity.pdbx_description
1 polymer ?
#
loop_
_entity_poly.entity_id
_entity_poly.type
_entity_poly.pdbx_seq_one_letter_code
_entity_poly.pdbx_strand_id
1 'polypeptide(L)'
;YLVNSLGFSKEEATVASSKVRPFKSPENPNSVVHLLKTSGFNKTQIKKVILCVPRVLSYDAEKTLKPKLEAFRDLGLYGSDLADVISVHPHIFLRALDGHILPT
;
A
#
# COMPACT_ATOMS: atom_id res chain seq x y z
N TYR A 1 8.23 -10.30 -10.54
CA TYR A 1 8.23 -8.95 -9.95
C TYR A 1 8.42 -8.97 -8.43
N LEU A 2 7.53 -9.56 -7.62
CA LEU A 2 7.65 -9.55 -6.14
C LEU A 2 9.00 -10.07 -5.61
N VAL A 3 9.50 -11.18 -6.13
CA VAL A 3 10.82 -11.74 -5.75
C VAL A 3 11.96 -10.81 -6.20
N ASN A 4 12.04 -10.53 -7.50
CA ASN A 4 13.19 -9.84 -8.10
C ASN A 4 13.27 -8.34 -7.76
N SER A 5 12.13 -7.66 -7.55
CA SER A 5 12.09 -6.20 -7.36
C SER A 5 11.79 -5.77 -5.93
N LEU A 6 11.03 -6.58 -5.17
CA LEU A 6 10.61 -6.25 -3.81
C LEU A 6 11.24 -7.14 -2.73
N GLY A 7 12.11 -8.09 -3.12
CA GLY A 7 12.87 -8.94 -2.20
C GLY A 7 12.01 -9.94 -1.42
N PHE A 8 10.91 -10.41 -2.02
CA PHE A 8 10.06 -11.46 -1.44
C PHE A 8 10.71 -12.83 -1.60
N SER A 9 10.48 -13.74 -0.65
CA SER A 9 10.74 -15.17 -0.86
C SER A 9 9.80 -15.73 -1.94
N LYS A 10 10.11 -16.92 -2.48
CA LYS A 10 9.25 -17.56 -3.50
C LYS A 10 7.88 -17.92 -2.92
N GLU A 11 7.85 -18.34 -1.66
CA GLU A 11 6.65 -18.70 -0.92
C GLU A 11 5.79 -17.46 -0.66
N GLU A 12 6.40 -16.39 -0.15
CA GLU A 12 5.77 -15.08 0.06
C GLU A 12 5.15 -14.53 -1.24
N ALA A 13 5.91 -14.60 -2.34
CA ALA A 13 5.46 -14.15 -3.65
C ALA A 13 4.29 -14.98 -4.20
N THR A 14 4.29 -16.29 -3.95
CA THR A 14 3.20 -17.18 -4.38
C THR A 14 1.90 -16.85 -3.64
N VAL A 15 1.98 -16.68 -2.32
CA VAL A 15 0.82 -16.30 -1.48
C VAL A 15 0.26 -14.94 -1.94
N ALA A 16 1.12 -13.95 -2.11
CA ALA A 16 0.67 -12.62 -2.52
C ALA A 16 0.11 -12.61 -3.95
N SER A 17 0.79 -13.25 -4.89
CA SER A 17 0.36 -13.29 -6.29
C SER A 17 -0.97 -14.03 -6.49
N SER A 18 -1.30 -15.02 -5.66
CA SER A 18 -2.59 -15.73 -5.74
C SER A 18 -3.80 -14.83 -5.41
N LYS A 19 -3.59 -13.73 -4.67
CA LYS A 19 -4.65 -12.83 -4.19
C LYS A 19 -4.85 -11.60 -5.08
N VAL A 20 -4.07 -11.47 -6.15
CA VAL A 20 -4.10 -10.33 -7.09
C VAL A 20 -4.25 -10.84 -8.50
N ARG A 21 -4.97 -10.10 -9.33
CA ARG A 21 -4.99 -10.39 -10.77
C ARG A 21 -3.61 -10.08 -11.36
N PRO A 22 -3.16 -10.83 -12.38
CA PRO A 22 -1.92 -10.52 -13.08
C PRO A 22 -1.91 -9.07 -13.56
N PHE A 23 -0.84 -8.34 -13.26
CA PHE A 23 -0.66 -6.97 -13.73
C PHE A 23 -0.35 -6.98 -15.22
N LYS A 24 -0.96 -6.06 -15.99
CA LYS A 24 -0.62 -5.87 -17.42
C LYS A 24 0.75 -5.21 -17.61
N SER A 25 1.20 -4.41 -16.63
CA SER A 25 2.47 -3.67 -16.65
C SER A 25 3.01 -3.52 -15.21
N PRO A 26 4.34 -3.49 -15.00
CA PRO A 26 4.96 -3.23 -13.71
C PRO A 26 4.93 -1.74 -13.29
N GLU A 27 4.47 -0.84 -14.15
CA GLU A 27 4.42 0.61 -13.85
C GLU A 27 3.54 0.91 -12.63
N ASN A 28 2.33 0.33 -12.59
CA ASN A 28 1.40 0.54 -11.48
C ASN A 28 1.98 0.10 -10.12
N PRO A 29 2.46 -1.15 -9.94
CA PRO A 29 3.06 -1.56 -8.67
C PRO A 29 4.31 -0.77 -8.30
N ASN A 30 5.11 -0.31 -9.27
CA ASN A 30 6.24 0.58 -9.01
C ASN A 30 5.79 1.93 -8.43
N SER A 31 4.76 2.56 -9.01
CA SER A 31 4.20 3.82 -8.52
C SER A 31 3.63 3.69 -7.10
N VAL A 32 2.94 2.58 -6.81
CA VAL A 32 2.42 2.28 -5.47
C VAL A 32 3.57 2.19 -4.45
N VAL A 33 4.62 1.43 -4.78
CA VAL A 33 5.77 1.25 -3.89
C VAL A 33 6.54 2.56 -3.71
N HIS A 34 6.67 3.36 -4.76
CA HIS A 34 7.29 4.68 -4.69
C HIS A 34 6.51 5.62 -3.77
N LEU A 35 5.18 5.69 -3.92
CA LEU A 35 4.30 6.50 -3.08
C LEU A 35 4.46 6.12 -1.59
N LEU A 36 4.37 4.83 -1.25
CA LEU A 36 4.53 4.37 0.13
C LEU A 36 5.89 4.77 0.71
N LYS A 37 6.98 4.66 -0.07
CA LYS A 37 8.30 5.13 0.37
C LYS A 37 8.31 6.64 0.65
N THR A 38 7.76 7.44 -0.27
CA THR A 38 7.70 8.90 -0.09
C THR A 38 6.80 9.32 1.08
N SER A 39 5.84 8.47 1.47
CA SER A 39 4.98 8.68 2.62
C SER A 39 5.58 8.20 3.96
N GLY A 40 6.84 7.74 3.95
CA GLY A 40 7.58 7.37 5.17
C GLY A 40 7.67 5.87 5.46
N PHE A 41 7.16 5.01 4.57
CA PHE A 41 7.22 3.56 4.78
C PHE A 41 8.61 3.01 4.44
N ASN A 42 9.13 2.18 5.35
CA ASN A 42 10.35 1.42 5.10
C ASN A 42 10.06 0.13 4.29
N LYS A 43 11.12 -0.52 3.80
CA LYS A 43 11.00 -1.74 2.98
C LYS A 43 10.24 -2.86 3.69
N THR A 44 10.47 -3.07 4.98
CA THR A 44 9.84 -4.13 5.77
C THR A 44 8.34 -3.89 5.94
N GLN A 45 7.96 -2.65 6.25
CA GLN A 45 6.56 -2.19 6.33
C GLN A 45 5.85 -2.38 4.98
N ILE A 46 6.48 -1.96 3.88
CA ILE A 46 5.92 -2.17 2.53
C ILE A 46 5.71 -3.66 2.23
N LYS A 47 6.70 -4.50 2.53
CA LYS A 47 6.56 -5.96 2.37
C LYS A 47 5.38 -6.49 3.17
N LYS A 48 5.23 -6.08 4.43
CA LYS A 48 4.13 -6.49 5.30
C LYS A 48 2.77 -6.07 4.75
N VAL A 49 2.63 -4.82 4.32
CA VAL A 49 1.39 -4.30 3.70
C VAL A 49 1.03 -5.12 2.47
N ILE A 50 1.99 -5.40 1.58
CA ILE A 50 1.76 -6.18 0.36
C ILE A 50 1.43 -7.64 0.69
N LEU A 51 2.02 -8.26 1.72
CA LEU A 51 1.67 -9.63 2.13
C LEU A 51 0.24 -9.74 2.66
N CYS A 52 -0.16 -8.78 3.50
CA CYS A 52 -1.52 -8.75 4.07
C CYS A 52 -2.55 -8.37 3.02
N VAL A 53 -2.26 -7.35 2.21
CA VAL A 53 -3.16 -6.79 1.20
C VAL A 53 -2.44 -6.69 -0.16
N PRO A 54 -2.25 -7.81 -0.85
CA PRO A 54 -1.58 -7.81 -2.16
C PRO A 54 -2.27 -6.93 -3.20
N ARG A 55 -3.60 -6.76 -3.08
CA ARG A 55 -4.42 -5.93 -3.99
C ARG A 55 -4.00 -4.45 -4.01
N VAL A 56 -3.27 -3.97 -3.01
CA VAL A 56 -2.75 -2.60 -2.95
C VAL A 56 -1.90 -2.28 -4.19
N LEU A 57 -1.20 -3.27 -4.74
CA LEU A 57 -0.36 -3.14 -5.94
C LEU A 57 -1.17 -2.94 -7.24
N SER A 58 -2.47 -3.21 -7.22
CA SER A 58 -3.39 -2.98 -8.34
C SER A 58 -4.10 -1.63 -8.25
N TYR A 59 -3.94 -0.87 -7.17
CA TYR A 59 -4.55 0.44 -7.02
C TYR A 59 -3.77 1.50 -7.77
N ASP A 60 -4.48 2.51 -8.24
CA ASP A 60 -3.89 3.73 -8.76
C ASP A 60 -3.24 4.49 -7.58
N ALA A 61 -1.93 4.69 -7.67
CA ALA A 61 -1.16 5.34 -6.61
C ALA A 61 -1.70 6.75 -6.32
N GLU A 62 -1.93 7.55 -7.36
CA GLU A 62 -2.31 8.96 -7.23
C GLU A 62 -3.80 9.15 -6.95
N LYS A 63 -4.67 8.34 -7.57
CA LYS A 63 -6.13 8.50 -7.45
C LYS A 63 -6.73 7.76 -6.27
N THR A 64 -6.11 6.67 -5.81
CA THR A 64 -6.71 5.81 -4.78
C THR A 64 -5.91 5.81 -3.49
N LEU A 65 -4.59 5.65 -3.56
CA LEU A 65 -3.76 5.53 -2.36
C LEU A 65 -3.39 6.88 -1.75
N LYS A 66 -3.00 7.84 -2.58
CA LYS A 66 -2.59 9.17 -2.11
C LYS A 66 -3.69 9.88 -1.32
N PRO A 67 -4.97 9.94 -1.74
CA PRO A 67 -6.02 10.56 -0.93
C PRO A 67 -6.22 9.88 0.43
N LYS A 68 -5.96 8.56 0.54
CA LYS A 68 -6.02 7.84 1.83
C LYS A 68 -4.91 8.28 2.76
N LEU A 69 -3.68 8.34 2.24
CA LEU A 69 -2.52 8.78 3.02
C LEU A 69 -2.66 10.23 3.47
N GLU A 70 -3.20 11.09 2.59
CA GLU A 70 -3.54 12.48 2.89
C GLU A 70 -4.60 12.60 3.98
N ALA A 71 -5.68 11.79 3.94
CA ALA A 71 -6.69 11.81 4.99
C ALA A 71 -6.14 11.43 6.38
N PHE A 72 -5.22 10.45 6.45
CA PHE A 72 -4.53 10.15 7.71
C PHE A 72 -3.60 11.29 8.16
N ARG A 73 -3.02 12.00 7.19
CA ARG A 73 -2.20 13.18 7.44
C ARG A 73 -2.99 14.32 8.03
N ASP A 74 -4.21 14.55 7.55
CA ASP A 74 -5.13 15.55 8.10
C ASP A 74 -5.57 15.21 9.54
N LEU A 75 -5.56 13.92 9.90
CA LEU A 75 -5.77 13.43 11.27
C LEU A 75 -4.52 13.54 12.18
N GLY A 76 -3.43 14.11 11.68
CA GLY A 76 -2.21 14.34 12.43
C GLY A 76 -1.17 13.21 12.37
N LEU A 77 -1.35 12.21 11.50
CA LEU A 77 -0.38 11.12 11.33
C LEU A 77 0.58 11.41 10.18
N TYR A 78 1.89 11.45 10.46
CA TYR A 78 2.92 11.77 9.47
C TYR A 78 4.04 10.73 9.48
N GLY A 79 4.75 10.62 8.36
CA GLY A 79 6.01 9.88 8.26
C GLY A 79 5.96 8.47 8.83
N SER A 80 6.80 8.19 9.83
CA SER A 80 6.90 6.88 10.48
C SER A 80 5.63 6.49 11.23
N ASP A 81 4.96 7.44 11.91
CA ASP A 81 3.75 7.15 12.70
C ASP A 81 2.62 6.69 11.78
N LEU A 82 2.48 7.37 10.64
CA LEU A 82 1.59 6.95 9.57
C LEU A 82 1.95 5.53 9.09
N ALA A 83 3.23 5.31 8.77
CA ALA A 83 3.68 4.02 8.27
C ALA A 83 3.45 2.88 9.28
N ASP A 84 3.64 3.13 10.58
CA ASP A 84 3.45 2.16 11.63
C ASP A 84 1.96 1.81 11.81
N VAL A 85 1.08 2.81 11.92
CA VAL A 85 -0.37 2.58 12.05
C VAL A 85 -0.89 1.76 10.87
N ILE A 86 -0.50 2.13 9.66
CA ILE A 86 -0.93 1.44 8.43
C ILE A 86 -0.33 0.03 8.34
N SER A 87 0.91 -0.16 8.78
CA SER A 87 1.57 -1.47 8.78
C SER A 87 1.01 -2.43 9.81
N VAL A 88 0.38 -1.93 10.88
CA VAL A 88 -0.38 -2.75 11.84
C VAL A 88 -1.75 -3.10 11.26
N HIS A 89 -2.40 -2.19 10.53
CA HIS A 89 -3.72 -2.40 9.94
C HIS A 89 -3.76 -2.20 8.40
N PRO A 90 -3.11 -3.05 7.58
CA PRO A 90 -3.04 -2.85 6.13
C PRO A 90 -4.42 -2.86 5.42
N HIS A 91 -5.42 -3.49 6.04
CA HIS A 91 -6.79 -3.59 5.51
C HIS A 91 -7.51 -2.25 5.40
N ILE A 92 -7.02 -1.18 6.02
CA ILE A 92 -7.59 0.16 5.84
C ILE A 92 -7.56 0.61 4.36
N PHE A 93 -6.61 0.13 3.56
CA PHE A 93 -6.57 0.44 2.13
C PHE A 93 -7.71 -0.22 1.35
N LEU A 94 -8.30 -1.31 1.85
CA LEU A 94 -9.42 -1.98 1.21
C LEU A 94 -10.75 -1.29 1.46
N ARG A 95 -10.86 -0.54 2.56
CA ARG A 95 -12.07 0.26 2.80
C ARG A 95 -12.12 1.39 1.77
N ALA A 96 -13.26 1.57 1.12
CA ALA A 96 -13.48 2.77 0.36
C ALA A 96 -13.27 3.96 1.31
N LEU A 97 -12.55 4.98 0.85
CA LEU A 97 -12.83 6.32 1.34
C LEU A 97 -14.21 6.66 0.76
N ASP A 98 -15.26 6.08 1.35
CA ASP A 98 -16.57 6.65 1.22
C ASP A 98 -16.44 8.06 1.79
N GLY A 99 -16.79 9.09 1.00
CA GLY A 99 -16.30 10.46 1.07
C GLY A 99 -16.66 11.27 2.33
N HIS A 100 -16.44 10.72 3.52
CA HIS A 100 -16.94 11.22 4.80
C HIS A 100 -15.84 11.32 5.88
N ILE A 101 -14.56 11.52 5.51
CA ILE A 101 -13.51 11.86 6.50
C ILE A 101 -13.38 13.39 6.71
N LEU A 102 -14.21 14.19 6.05
CA LEU A 102 -14.43 15.58 6.46
C LEU A 102 -15.70 15.63 7.31
N PRO A 103 -15.65 16.07 8.59
CA PRO A 103 -16.85 16.39 9.32
C PRO A 103 -17.55 17.57 8.61
N THR A 104 -18.86 17.44 8.44
CA THR A 104 -19.72 18.55 7.97
C THR A 104 -19.80 19.62 9.05
#